data_AF-A0A5K4ECQ4-F1
#
_entry.id   AF-A0A5K4ECQ4-F1
#
_cell.length_a   1.000
_cell.length_b   1.000
_cell.length_c   1.000
_cell.angle_alpha   90.00
_cell.angle_beta   90.00
_cell.angle_gamma   90.00
#
_symmetry.space_group_name_H-M   'P 1'
#
loop_
_entity.id
_entity.type
_entity.pdbx_description
1 polymer ?
#
loop_
_entity_poly.entity_id
_entity_poly.type
_entity_poly.pdbx_seq_one_letter_code
_entity_poly.pdbx_strand_id
1 'polypeptide(L)'
;MNSNGLCMIIPNDEILNNIPIKIRSKLGSIYAYDYECVCVNGYTFNHTLKKCVPIKKHCDSSVCLNNGECEYLPENERSIPDIEFICKCPPAWKGLSCEKPRNPCLEAQRLCGQYSCYRDPTNLKLGYRCDCPKGYKAISTTNPQCININECIEYINDEICLNGGICIDKEPYSIIEHDVIEVTYGFQCICSNGYSGQRCERRPPPLQWTTWSEWTECSVKCGIGVHKRFRNCSLPNRCIGSYVQVSKCQGHVLFCENEEINEFIQSGSKIIKSWQGTQWYLHENYTLNETYYKSNSYITQKMFNSTHLHTPNIISSILEWIIILQFNYQWTINELIILYTIIMMILFTPIYLIMFCFIKLIQYILYRNIHVNM
;
A
#
# COMPACT_ATOMS: atom_id res chain seq x y z
N MET A 1 -26.76 -30.75 61.30
CA MET A 1 -27.21 -31.74 60.30
C MET A 1 -26.18 -31.76 59.19
N ASN A 2 -25.34 -32.81 59.17
CA ASN A 2 -24.31 -33.18 58.20
C ASN A 2 -23.69 -32.05 57.35
N SER A 3 -22.82 -31.21 57.93
CA SER A 3 -21.96 -30.37 57.11
C SER A 3 -20.77 -31.20 56.64
N ASN A 4 -20.67 -31.44 55.33
CA ASN A 4 -19.55 -32.16 54.71
C ASN A 4 -18.24 -31.32 54.69
N GLY A 5 -18.09 -30.38 55.63
CA GLY A 5 -16.97 -29.45 55.75
C GLY A 5 -17.21 -28.36 56.80
N LEU A 6 -16.14 -27.64 57.12
CA LEU A 6 -16.10 -26.49 58.02
C LEU A 6 -15.85 -25.22 57.21
N CYS A 7 -16.82 -24.31 57.21
CA CYS A 7 -16.79 -23.11 56.38
C CYS A 7 -16.24 -21.91 57.14
N MET A 8 -15.32 -21.20 56.50
CA MET A 8 -14.75 -19.95 56.96
C MET A 8 -15.18 -18.82 56.03
N ILE A 9 -15.44 -17.67 56.63
CA ILE A 9 -15.81 -16.46 55.91
C ILE A 9 -14.52 -15.79 55.45
N ILE A 10 -14.42 -15.51 54.15
CA ILE A 10 -13.27 -14.84 53.54
C ILE A 10 -13.70 -13.44 53.10
N PRO A 11 -13.01 -12.36 53.51
CA PRO A 11 -13.26 -11.03 52.98
C PRO A 11 -13.03 -11.00 51.47
N ASN A 12 -13.99 -10.49 50.71
CA ASN A 12 -13.84 -10.24 49.28
C ASN A 12 -13.52 -8.75 49.06
N ASP A 13 -12.24 -8.43 49.05
CA ASP A 13 -11.73 -7.07 48.93
C ASP A 13 -12.15 -6.39 47.61
N GLU A 14 -12.35 -7.16 46.54
CA GLU A 14 -12.76 -6.67 45.23
C GLU A 14 -14.20 -6.14 45.28
N ILE A 15 -15.11 -6.88 45.90
CA ILE A 15 -16.50 -6.43 46.13
C ILE A 15 -16.52 -5.29 47.15
N LEU A 16 -15.71 -5.37 48.21
CA LEU A 16 -15.61 -4.30 49.21
C LEU A 16 -15.19 -2.96 48.59
N ASN A 17 -14.23 -3.00 47.67
CA ASN A 17 -13.70 -1.84 46.97
C ASN A 17 -14.70 -1.22 45.99
N ASN A 18 -15.59 -2.03 45.42
CA ASN A 18 -16.69 -1.57 44.56
C ASN A 18 -17.86 -0.95 45.34
N ILE A 19 -17.96 -1.19 46.65
CA ILE A 19 -18.95 -0.52 47.50
C ILE A 19 -18.48 0.91 47.80
N PRO A 20 -19.31 1.95 47.54
CA PRO A 20 -18.99 3.33 47.86
C PRO A 20 -18.63 3.52 49.34
N ILE A 21 -17.56 4.26 49.62
CA ILE A 21 -16.95 4.41 50.95
C ILE A 21 -17.96 4.79 52.05
N LYS A 22 -18.94 5.65 51.74
CA LYS A 22 -19.96 6.13 52.69
C LYS A 22 -20.92 5.04 53.20
N ILE A 23 -21.10 3.96 52.44
CA ILE A 23 -22.02 2.85 52.78
C ILE A 23 -21.27 1.54 53.05
N ARG A 24 -19.94 1.54 52.89
CA ARG A 24 -19.06 0.37 53.07
C ARG A 24 -19.12 -0.20 54.49
N SER A 25 -19.27 0.63 55.53
CA SER A 25 -19.41 0.15 56.91
C SER A 25 -20.74 -0.58 57.19
N LYS A 26 -21.78 -0.32 56.39
CA LYS A 26 -23.12 -0.91 56.56
C LYS A 26 -23.39 -2.08 55.62
N LEU A 27 -22.86 -2.02 54.39
CA LEU A 27 -23.06 -3.03 53.34
C LEU A 27 -21.85 -3.95 53.15
N GLY A 28 -20.65 -3.51 53.54
CA GLY A 28 -19.45 -4.35 53.47
C GLY A 28 -19.60 -5.62 54.30
N SER A 29 -20.10 -5.50 55.54
CA SER A 29 -20.45 -6.59 56.47
C SER A 29 -21.41 -7.64 55.90
N ILE A 30 -22.17 -7.29 54.85
CA ILE A 30 -23.24 -8.13 54.30
C ILE A 30 -22.86 -8.69 52.93
N TYR A 31 -22.21 -7.89 52.08
CA TYR A 31 -22.00 -8.21 50.67
C TYR A 31 -20.54 -8.44 50.28
N ALA A 32 -19.57 -8.07 51.13
CA ALA A 32 -18.14 -8.18 50.83
C ALA A 32 -17.47 -9.40 51.49
N TYR A 33 -18.23 -10.48 51.66
CA TYR A 33 -17.72 -11.72 52.22
C TYR A 33 -18.06 -12.86 51.27
N ASP A 34 -17.03 -13.63 50.91
CA ASP A 34 -17.18 -14.95 50.34
C ASP A 34 -17.04 -16.01 51.45
N TYR A 35 -17.30 -17.26 51.10
CA TYR A 35 -17.19 -18.40 51.99
C TYR A 35 -16.34 -19.47 51.32
N GLU A 36 -15.36 -20.00 52.02
CA GLU A 36 -14.61 -21.18 51.61
C GLU A 36 -14.76 -22.25 52.69
N CYS A 37 -14.99 -23.50 52.29
CA CYS A 37 -15.12 -24.59 53.26
C CYS A 37 -13.96 -25.56 53.14
N VAL A 38 -13.38 -25.88 54.29
CA VAL A 38 -12.48 -27.03 54.43
C VAL A 38 -13.36 -28.27 54.51
N CYS A 39 -13.43 -29.02 53.42
CA CYS A 39 -14.28 -30.20 53.33
C CYS A 39 -13.66 -31.41 54.04
N VAL A 40 -14.52 -32.30 54.55
CA VAL A 40 -14.07 -33.59 55.11
C VAL A 40 -13.55 -34.51 53.99
N ASN A 41 -12.73 -35.51 54.33
CA ASN A 41 -12.14 -36.44 53.36
C ASN A 41 -13.21 -37.03 52.41
N GLY A 42 -12.92 -36.99 51.10
CA GLY A 42 -13.85 -37.44 50.06
C GLY A 42 -14.80 -36.36 49.53
N TYR A 43 -14.69 -35.11 50.00
CA TYR A 43 -15.48 -33.96 49.52
C TYR A 43 -14.57 -32.79 49.11
N THR A 44 -14.99 -32.01 48.11
CA THR A 44 -14.32 -30.78 47.66
C THR A 44 -15.29 -29.60 47.64
N PHE A 45 -14.79 -28.38 47.85
CA PHE A 45 -15.64 -27.19 47.93
C PHE A 45 -15.99 -26.69 46.52
N ASN A 46 -17.28 -26.74 46.17
CA ASN A 46 -17.76 -26.18 44.93
C ASN A 46 -18.07 -24.68 45.13
N HIS A 47 -17.24 -23.82 44.53
CA HIS A 47 -17.37 -22.36 44.67
C HIS A 47 -18.66 -21.78 44.05
N THR A 48 -19.29 -22.46 43.09
CA THR A 48 -20.55 -22.03 42.48
C THR A 48 -21.75 -22.40 43.35
N LEU A 49 -21.75 -23.63 43.88
CA LEU A 49 -22.83 -24.15 44.73
C LEU A 49 -22.66 -23.79 46.21
N LYS A 50 -21.53 -23.16 46.57
CA LYS A 50 -21.14 -22.77 47.93
C LYS A 50 -21.31 -23.91 48.95
N LYS A 51 -20.92 -25.14 48.58
CA LYS A 51 -21.02 -26.33 49.44
C LYS A 51 -19.95 -27.38 49.12
N CYS A 52 -19.63 -28.20 50.11
CA CYS A 52 -18.80 -29.38 49.93
C CYS A 52 -19.59 -30.47 49.18
N VAL A 53 -19.12 -30.80 47.98
CA VAL A 53 -19.68 -31.85 47.12
C VAL A 53 -18.79 -33.08 47.13
N PRO A 54 -19.33 -34.30 46.96
CA PRO A 54 -18.52 -35.51 46.91
C PRO A 54 -17.50 -35.39 45.77
N ILE A 55 -16.26 -35.78 46.04
CA ILE A 55 -15.24 -35.90 45.00
C ILE A 55 -15.69 -37.04 44.09
N LYS A 56 -15.91 -36.76 42.81
CA LYS A 56 -16.17 -37.80 41.82
C LYS A 56 -14.97 -38.74 41.78
N LYS A 57 -15.18 -40.05 41.82
CA LYS A 57 -14.08 -41.03 41.92
C LYS A 57 -13.52 -41.46 40.56
N HIS A 58 -14.32 -41.30 39.49
CA HIS A 58 -13.97 -41.71 38.14
C HIS A 58 -13.92 -40.51 37.20
N CYS A 59 -13.15 -40.68 36.13
CA CYS A 59 -12.98 -39.69 35.09
C CYS A 59 -14.26 -39.60 34.23
N ASP A 60 -14.92 -38.45 34.25
CA ASP A 60 -16.06 -38.11 33.41
C ASP A 60 -15.84 -36.71 32.83
N SER A 61 -16.41 -36.45 31.64
CA SER A 61 -16.34 -35.20 30.87
C SER A 61 -16.67 -33.92 31.66
N SER A 62 -17.34 -34.05 32.79
CA SER A 62 -17.75 -32.95 33.67
C SER A 62 -16.85 -32.73 34.89
N VAL A 63 -15.81 -33.54 35.06
CA VAL A 63 -14.91 -33.52 36.23
C VAL A 63 -13.83 -32.45 36.10
N CYS A 64 -13.19 -32.37 34.93
CA CYS A 64 -12.18 -31.37 34.66
C CYS A 64 -12.82 -30.16 33.98
N LEU A 65 -12.84 -29.03 34.69
CA LEU A 65 -13.44 -27.79 34.23
C LEU A 65 -12.52 -27.06 33.24
N ASN A 66 -13.05 -26.03 32.57
CA ASN A 66 -12.30 -25.11 31.74
C ASN A 66 -11.41 -25.80 30.67
N ASN A 67 -11.95 -26.81 29.99
CA ASN A 67 -11.26 -27.62 28.98
C ASN A 67 -10.08 -28.44 29.53
N GLY A 68 -10.08 -28.78 30.81
CA GLY A 68 -9.15 -29.75 31.37
C GLY A 68 -9.36 -31.14 30.79
N GLU A 69 -8.26 -31.81 30.47
CA GLU A 69 -8.27 -33.20 30.01
C GLU A 69 -8.15 -34.13 31.21
N CYS A 70 -8.93 -35.20 31.22
CA CYS A 70 -9.03 -36.09 32.36
C CYS A 70 -8.29 -37.41 32.05
N GLU A 71 -7.33 -37.77 32.89
CA GLU A 71 -6.52 -38.99 32.73
C GLU A 71 -6.63 -39.89 33.94
N TYR A 72 -6.73 -41.20 33.74
CA TYR A 72 -6.75 -42.17 34.83
C TYR A 72 -5.36 -42.41 35.41
N LEU A 73 -5.24 -42.37 36.74
CA LEU A 73 -4.00 -42.68 37.46
C LEU A 73 -3.94 -44.17 37.82
N PRO A 74 -2.83 -44.86 37.52
CA PRO A 74 -2.61 -46.22 37.97
C PRO A 74 -2.49 -46.27 39.50
N GLU A 75 -2.93 -47.37 40.12
CA GLU A 75 -3.11 -47.50 41.58
C GLU A 75 -1.85 -47.15 42.40
N ASN A 76 -0.68 -47.43 41.84
CA ASN A 76 0.63 -47.16 42.42
C ASN A 76 1.03 -45.66 42.46
N GLU A 77 0.36 -44.81 41.69
CA GLU A 77 0.64 -43.37 41.59
C GLU A 77 -0.46 -42.50 42.23
N ARG A 78 -1.48 -43.13 42.83
CA ARG A 78 -2.56 -42.43 43.52
C ARG A 78 -2.06 -41.86 44.84
N SER A 79 -1.84 -40.54 44.86
CA SER A 79 -1.54 -39.78 46.08
C SER A 79 -2.73 -39.68 47.04
N ILE A 80 -3.95 -39.90 46.55
CA ILE A 80 -5.19 -39.93 47.33
C ILE A 80 -5.94 -41.24 46.98
N PRO A 81 -6.18 -42.15 47.96
CA PRO A 81 -6.64 -43.51 47.68
C PRO A 81 -8.02 -43.63 47.00
N ASP A 82 -8.86 -42.60 47.08
CA ASP A 82 -10.22 -42.57 46.51
C ASP A 82 -10.34 -41.87 45.14
N ILE A 83 -9.25 -41.30 44.62
CA ILE A 83 -9.25 -40.55 43.35
C ILE A 83 -8.48 -41.34 42.30
N GLU A 84 -9.17 -41.74 41.23
CA GLU A 84 -8.60 -42.57 40.17
C GLU A 84 -8.18 -41.78 38.93
N PHE A 85 -8.27 -40.46 38.97
CA PHE A 85 -7.98 -39.59 37.83
C PHE A 85 -7.17 -38.36 38.24
N ILE A 86 -6.56 -37.72 37.25
CA ILE A 86 -5.92 -36.42 37.34
C ILE A 86 -6.41 -35.53 36.21
N CYS A 87 -6.65 -34.26 36.51
CA CYS A 87 -6.96 -33.28 35.48
C CYS A 87 -5.67 -32.61 34.98
N LYS A 88 -5.40 -32.76 33.68
CA LYS A 88 -4.44 -31.96 32.94
C LYS A 88 -5.07 -30.61 32.60
N CYS A 89 -4.80 -29.63 33.45
CA CYS A 89 -5.35 -28.30 33.29
C CYS A 89 -4.66 -27.50 32.18
N PRO A 90 -5.41 -26.74 31.36
CA PRO A 90 -4.80 -25.79 30.45
C PRO A 90 -4.01 -24.73 31.25
N PRO A 91 -2.96 -24.12 30.69
CA PRO A 91 -2.02 -23.32 31.47
C PRO A 91 -2.61 -22.07 32.16
N ALA A 92 -3.76 -21.56 31.69
CA ALA A 92 -4.48 -20.48 32.34
C ALA A 92 -5.29 -20.92 33.58
N TRP A 93 -5.29 -22.21 33.93
CA TRP A 93 -6.09 -22.80 35.00
C TRP A 93 -5.23 -23.70 35.89
N LYS A 94 -5.67 -23.88 37.14
CA LYS A 94 -5.04 -24.74 38.15
C LYS A 94 -6.09 -25.26 39.13
N GLY A 95 -5.68 -26.14 40.03
CA GLY A 95 -6.56 -26.82 40.96
C GLY A 95 -6.77 -28.28 40.56
N LEU A 96 -7.44 -29.04 41.42
CA LEU A 96 -7.63 -30.48 41.24
C LEU A 96 -8.54 -30.79 40.03
N SER A 97 -9.47 -29.89 39.75
CA SER A 97 -10.45 -29.94 38.66
C SER A 97 -10.32 -28.76 37.70
N CYS A 98 -9.19 -28.05 37.69
CA CYS A 98 -8.95 -26.85 36.87
C CYS A 98 -9.90 -25.68 37.17
N GLU A 99 -10.37 -25.58 38.41
CA GLU A 99 -11.38 -24.62 38.86
C GLU A 99 -10.83 -23.24 39.20
N LYS A 100 -9.54 -23.13 39.53
CA LYS A 100 -8.91 -21.88 39.96
C LYS A 100 -8.14 -21.23 38.80
N PRO A 101 -8.18 -19.90 38.64
CA PRO A 101 -7.40 -19.22 37.61
C PRO A 101 -5.90 -19.30 37.92
N ARG A 102 -5.09 -19.52 36.89
CA ARG A 102 -3.63 -19.44 36.91
C ARG A 102 -3.19 -18.32 35.98
N ASN A 103 -2.22 -17.52 36.40
CA ASN A 103 -1.66 -16.47 35.55
C ASN A 103 -0.20 -16.81 35.20
N PRO A 104 0.06 -17.41 34.03
CA PRO A 104 1.42 -17.73 33.58
C PRO A 104 2.38 -16.53 33.63
N CYS A 105 1.89 -15.32 33.34
CA CYS A 105 2.70 -14.10 33.31
C CYS A 105 3.26 -13.68 34.68
N LEU A 106 2.65 -14.13 35.78
CA LEU A 106 3.14 -13.84 37.14
C LEU A 106 4.07 -14.93 37.66
N GLU A 107 3.95 -16.14 37.12
CA GLU A 107 4.69 -17.32 37.60
C GLU A 107 5.98 -17.57 36.80
N ALA A 108 6.05 -17.13 35.55
CA ALA A 108 7.21 -17.28 34.68
C ALA A 108 7.67 -15.94 34.10
N GLN A 109 8.99 -15.72 34.12
CA GLN A 109 9.59 -14.50 33.60
C GLN A 109 9.89 -14.59 32.10
N ARG A 110 9.87 -13.44 31.41
CA ARG A 110 10.27 -13.28 30.00
C ARG A 110 9.48 -14.09 28.96
N LEU A 111 8.24 -14.50 29.28
CA LEU A 111 7.35 -15.17 28.33
C LEU A 111 7.11 -14.37 27.03
N CYS A 112 7.09 -13.03 27.15
CA CYS A 112 6.88 -12.10 26.04
C CYS A 112 8.13 -11.29 25.68
N GLY A 113 9.31 -11.73 26.12
CA GLY A 113 10.54 -10.97 25.94
C GLY A 113 10.47 -9.61 26.66
N GLN A 114 10.52 -8.53 25.87
CA GLN A 114 10.43 -7.15 26.36
C GLN A 114 9.00 -6.59 26.40
N TYR A 115 8.03 -7.33 25.86
CA TYR A 115 6.66 -6.85 25.70
C TYR A 115 5.73 -7.33 26.83
N SER A 116 4.59 -6.67 26.96
CA SER A 116 3.61 -6.95 28.03
C SER A 116 2.99 -8.34 27.86
N CYS A 117 2.93 -9.09 28.95
CA CYS A 117 2.29 -10.40 29.02
C CYS A 117 0.93 -10.29 29.70
N TYR A 118 -0.10 -10.89 29.09
CA TYR A 118 -1.44 -10.94 29.65
C TYR A 118 -1.96 -12.37 29.70
N ARG A 119 -2.66 -12.71 30.79
CA ARG A 119 -3.38 -13.98 30.90
C ARG A 119 -4.43 -14.08 29.79
N ASP A 120 -4.45 -15.22 29.13
CA ASP A 120 -5.39 -15.52 28.05
C ASP A 120 -5.98 -16.91 28.22
N PRO A 121 -7.19 -17.03 28.79
CA PRO A 121 -7.86 -18.32 28.97
C PRO A 121 -8.28 -18.98 27.66
N THR A 122 -8.37 -18.23 26.57
CA THR A 122 -8.77 -18.75 25.26
C THR A 122 -7.62 -19.46 24.55
N ASN A 123 -6.38 -19.10 24.90
CA ASN A 123 -5.19 -19.79 24.42
C ASN A 123 -4.94 -21.05 25.25
N LEU A 124 -5.59 -22.16 24.88
CA LEU A 124 -5.49 -23.43 25.61
C LEU A 124 -4.07 -24.01 25.69
N LYS A 125 -3.16 -23.61 24.79
CA LYS A 125 -1.78 -24.13 24.72
C LYS A 125 -0.81 -23.38 25.62
N LEU A 126 -0.97 -22.06 25.75
CA LEU A 126 -0.05 -21.22 26.53
C LEU A 126 -0.69 -20.60 27.77
N GLY A 127 -2.00 -20.35 27.74
CA GLY A 127 -2.73 -19.66 28.80
C GLY A 127 -2.42 -18.17 28.95
N TYR A 128 -1.63 -17.61 28.03
CA TYR A 128 -1.27 -16.21 27.95
C TYR A 128 -1.12 -15.76 26.49
N ARG A 129 -1.10 -14.45 26.29
CA ARG A 129 -0.72 -13.80 25.05
C ARG A 129 0.23 -12.64 25.33
N CYS A 130 1.00 -12.28 24.33
CA CYS A 130 1.82 -11.08 24.36
C CYS A 130 1.10 -9.96 23.62
N ASP A 131 1.14 -8.78 24.21
CA ASP A 131 0.61 -7.58 23.59
C ASP A 131 1.71 -6.93 22.77
N CYS A 132 1.60 -7.06 21.45
CA CYS A 132 2.57 -6.52 20.53
C CYS A 132 2.27 -5.04 20.26
N PRO A 133 3.28 -4.16 20.30
CA PRO A 133 3.08 -2.75 19.98
C PRO A 133 2.68 -2.58 18.50
N LYS A 134 2.21 -1.39 18.15
CA LYS A 134 1.87 -1.03 16.77
C LYS A 134 3.06 -1.30 15.84
N GLY A 135 2.79 -1.88 14.66
CA GLY A 135 3.82 -2.32 13.72
C GLY A 135 4.39 -3.72 14.03
N TYR A 136 3.96 -4.39 15.11
CA TYR A 136 4.38 -5.76 15.41
C TYR A 136 3.19 -6.71 15.52
N LYS A 137 3.41 -7.98 15.20
CA LYS A 137 2.45 -9.08 15.43
C LYS A 137 3.11 -10.28 16.08
N ALA A 138 2.32 -11.06 16.80
CA ALA A 138 2.75 -12.37 17.26
C ALA A 138 3.00 -13.30 16.06
N ILE A 139 4.06 -14.11 16.11
CA ILE A 139 4.33 -15.13 15.09
C ILE A 139 3.15 -16.10 14.97
N SER A 140 2.63 -16.56 16.12
CA SER A 140 1.43 -17.39 16.18
C SER A 140 0.84 -17.43 17.59
N THR A 141 -0.30 -18.11 17.74
CA THR A 141 -0.90 -18.39 19.06
C THR A 141 -0.04 -19.30 19.94
N THR A 142 0.90 -20.05 19.36
CA THR A 142 1.84 -20.92 20.10
C THR A 142 3.23 -20.33 20.22
N ASN A 143 3.54 -19.28 19.47
CA ASN A 143 4.76 -18.51 19.58
C ASN A 143 4.39 -17.01 19.61
N PRO A 144 4.14 -16.45 20.81
CA PRO A 144 3.63 -15.09 20.94
C PRO A 144 4.74 -14.03 20.87
N GLN A 145 5.93 -14.38 20.37
CA GLN A 145 6.99 -13.41 20.11
C GLN A 145 6.53 -12.39 19.08
N CYS A 146 6.71 -11.11 19.40
CA CYS A 146 6.34 -10.01 18.52
C CYS A 146 7.44 -9.77 17.47
N ILE A 147 7.06 -9.85 16.20
CA ILE A 147 7.91 -9.60 15.04
C ILE A 147 7.40 -8.39 14.27
N ASN A 148 8.32 -7.67 13.61
CA ASN A 148 7.96 -6.54 12.76
C ASN A 148 7.01 -7.02 11.63
N ILE A 149 5.95 -6.26 11.42
CA ILE A 149 5.02 -6.46 10.31
C ILE A 149 5.60 -5.75 9.10
N ASN A 150 5.60 -6.40 7.94
CA ASN A 150 5.83 -5.67 6.69
C ASN A 150 4.52 -5.04 6.25
N GLU A 151 4.27 -3.79 6.64
CA GLU A 151 2.99 -3.15 6.33
C GLU A 151 2.78 -3.05 4.82
N CYS A 152 3.84 -2.81 4.04
CA CYS A 152 3.78 -2.68 2.59
C CYS A 152 3.20 -3.93 1.88
N ILE A 153 3.31 -5.12 2.49
CA ILE A 153 2.74 -6.36 1.96
C ILE A 153 1.40 -6.68 2.64
N GLU A 154 1.26 -6.43 3.94
CA GLU A 154 0.09 -6.85 4.70
C GLU A 154 -1.17 -6.05 4.33
N TYR A 155 -1.01 -4.78 3.92
CA TYR A 155 -2.12 -3.90 3.57
C TYR A 155 -2.14 -3.48 2.09
N ILE A 156 -1.73 -4.38 1.18
CA ILE A 156 -1.70 -4.13 -0.28
C ILE A 156 -3.04 -3.57 -0.80
N ASN A 157 -4.18 -3.96 -0.20
CA ASN A 157 -5.50 -3.54 -0.64
C ASN A 157 -5.91 -2.12 -0.19
N ASP A 158 -5.22 -1.52 0.78
CA ASP A 158 -5.58 -0.23 1.40
C ASP A 158 -4.71 0.95 0.94
N GLU A 159 -3.95 0.79 -0.16
CA GLU A 159 -2.98 1.76 -0.71
C GLU A 159 -2.26 2.56 0.39
N ILE A 160 -1.38 1.90 1.15
CA ILE A 160 -0.60 2.56 2.22
C ILE A 160 0.05 3.86 1.73
N CYS A 161 0.71 3.81 0.57
CA CYS A 161 1.26 4.99 -0.07
C CYS A 161 0.35 5.39 -1.23
N LEU A 162 -0.35 6.51 -1.06
CA LEU A 162 -1.31 7.03 -2.02
C LEU A 162 -0.60 7.69 -3.21
N ASN A 163 -1.36 7.93 -4.28
CA ASN A 163 -0.93 8.74 -5.44
C ASN A 163 0.35 8.21 -6.14
N GLY A 164 0.54 6.88 -6.16
CA GLY A 164 1.71 6.24 -6.75
C GLY A 164 2.99 6.42 -5.91
N GLY A 165 2.85 6.56 -4.60
CA GLY A 165 3.96 6.52 -3.66
C GLY A 165 4.53 5.10 -3.54
N ILE A 166 5.84 5.00 -3.34
CA ILE A 166 6.54 3.72 -3.14
C ILE A 166 6.64 3.46 -1.64
N CYS A 167 6.13 2.32 -1.19
CA CYS A 167 6.21 1.90 0.21
C CYS A 167 7.55 1.22 0.51
N ILE A 168 8.17 1.62 1.61
CA ILE A 168 9.38 1.00 2.15
C ILE A 168 9.10 0.56 3.58
N ASP A 169 9.28 -0.73 3.82
CA ASP A 169 9.21 -1.35 5.14
C ASP A 169 10.39 -0.88 6.02
N LYS A 170 10.10 -0.55 7.26
CA LYS A 170 11.02 0.02 8.25
C LYS A 170 10.75 -0.62 9.60
N GLU A 171 11.74 -0.59 10.48
CA GLU A 171 11.49 -0.97 11.86
C GLU A 171 10.69 0.14 12.57
N PRO A 172 9.60 -0.21 13.27
CA PRO A 172 8.84 0.74 14.07
C PRO A 172 9.76 1.37 15.13
N TYR A 173 9.67 2.68 15.30
CA TYR A 173 10.42 3.40 16.32
C TYR A 173 9.46 4.05 17.31
N SER A 174 9.89 4.07 18.56
CA SER A 174 9.22 4.75 19.67
C SER A 174 9.61 6.22 19.70
N ILE A 175 8.63 7.11 19.56
CA ILE A 175 8.82 8.55 19.79
C ILE A 175 8.49 8.82 21.26
N ILE A 176 9.37 9.53 21.95
CA ILE A 176 9.11 10.03 23.30
C ILE A 176 8.70 11.49 23.14
N GLU A 177 7.40 11.76 23.08
CA GLU A 177 6.85 13.11 23.12
C GLU A 177 6.00 13.26 24.39
N HIS A 178 6.30 14.27 25.22
CA HIS A 178 5.54 14.59 26.43
C HIS A 178 5.31 13.40 27.39
N ASP A 179 6.34 12.59 27.65
CA ASP A 179 6.27 11.37 28.49
C ASP A 179 5.31 10.27 28.00
N VAL A 180 4.81 10.38 26.76
CA VAL A 180 4.04 9.32 26.10
C VAL A 180 4.92 8.64 25.06
N ILE A 181 5.08 7.32 25.18
CA ILE A 181 5.78 6.49 24.19
C ILE A 181 4.77 6.11 23.10
N GLU A 182 4.71 6.88 22.01
CA GLU A 182 3.96 6.47 20.83
C GLU A 182 4.85 5.67 19.88
N VAL A 183 4.54 4.39 19.74
CA VAL A 183 5.14 3.54 18.70
C VAL A 183 4.42 3.82 17.39
N THR A 184 5.16 4.32 16.42
CA THR A 184 4.65 4.63 15.07
C THR A 184 4.65 3.39 14.17
N TYR A 185 3.92 3.45 13.06
CA TYR A 185 3.99 2.39 12.04
C TYR A 185 5.40 2.26 11.45
N GLY A 186 5.81 1.03 11.13
CA GLY A 186 7.12 0.70 10.57
C GLY A 186 7.18 0.89 9.05
N PHE A 187 6.69 2.00 8.49
CA PHE A 187 6.82 2.22 7.05
C PHE A 187 7.12 3.66 6.68
N GLN A 188 7.71 3.83 5.50
CA GLN A 188 7.96 5.12 4.89
C GLN A 188 7.47 5.12 3.44
N CYS A 189 6.70 6.15 3.08
CA CYS A 189 6.31 6.40 1.70
C CYS A 189 7.27 7.37 1.02
N ILE A 190 7.81 6.97 -0.14
CA ILE A 190 8.48 7.90 -1.07
C ILE A 190 7.44 8.44 -2.03
N CYS A 191 7.18 9.73 -1.96
CA CYS A 191 6.15 10.38 -2.75
C CYS A 191 6.63 10.77 -4.15
N SER A 192 5.82 10.43 -5.14
CA SER A 192 6.05 10.77 -6.53
C SER A 192 5.42 12.12 -6.87
N ASN A 193 5.85 12.75 -7.97
CA ASN A 193 5.18 13.92 -8.57
C ASN A 193 4.99 15.15 -7.67
N GLY A 194 5.78 15.29 -6.59
CA GLY A 194 5.69 16.42 -5.66
C GLY A 194 4.59 16.28 -4.61
N TYR A 195 3.93 15.13 -4.52
CA TYR A 195 3.07 14.82 -3.38
C TYR A 195 3.89 14.80 -2.08
N SER A 196 3.22 15.07 -0.97
CA SER A 196 3.85 15.08 0.36
C SER A 196 2.89 14.54 1.42
N GLY A 197 3.36 14.41 2.67
CA GLY A 197 2.62 13.76 3.75
C GLY A 197 3.15 12.35 4.05
N GLN A 198 2.64 11.73 5.11
CA GLN A 198 3.13 10.43 5.57
C GLN A 198 2.78 9.30 4.59
N ARG A 199 1.64 9.45 3.91
CA ARG A 199 1.09 8.51 2.94
C ARG A 199 1.00 9.13 1.55
N CYS A 200 1.68 10.24 1.29
CA CYS A 200 1.60 10.99 0.03
C CYS A 200 0.19 11.53 -0.29
N GLU A 201 -0.59 11.83 0.74
CA GLU A 201 -1.96 12.31 0.66
C GLU A 201 -2.06 13.79 0.26
N ARG A 202 -1.01 14.59 0.48
CA ARG A 202 -1.02 16.02 0.23
C ARG A 202 -0.62 16.30 -1.20
N ARG A 203 -1.55 16.90 -1.95
CA ARG A 203 -1.34 17.30 -3.35
C ARG A 203 -0.24 18.38 -3.45
N PRO A 204 0.64 18.33 -4.46
CA PRO A 204 1.55 19.42 -4.75
C PRO A 204 0.80 20.74 -5.04
N PRO A 205 1.44 21.90 -4.81
CA PRO A 205 0.93 23.17 -5.30
C PRO A 205 0.66 23.11 -6.81
N PRO A 206 -0.35 23.84 -7.32
CA PRO A 206 -0.61 23.91 -8.75
C PRO A 206 0.62 24.43 -9.48
N LEU A 207 0.91 23.84 -10.64
CA LEU A 207 1.98 24.30 -11.52
C LEU A 207 1.63 25.69 -12.05
N GLN A 208 2.48 26.67 -11.75
CA GLN A 208 2.30 28.03 -12.21
C GLN A 208 3.49 28.48 -13.04
N TRP A 209 3.18 29.23 -14.08
CA TRP A 209 4.19 30.02 -14.78
C TRP A 209 4.52 31.25 -13.93
N THR A 210 5.80 31.62 -13.86
CA THR A 210 6.18 32.95 -13.38
C THR A 210 5.61 34.01 -14.32
N THR A 211 5.61 35.25 -13.87
CA THR A 211 5.43 36.39 -14.78
C THR A 211 6.46 36.31 -15.90
N TRP A 212 6.07 36.78 -17.08
CA TRP A 212 7.01 36.95 -18.17
C TRP A 212 8.08 37.95 -17.78
N SER A 213 9.31 37.71 -18.24
CA SER A 213 10.36 38.70 -18.24
C SER A 213 9.98 39.88 -19.12
N GLU A 214 10.73 40.97 -18.97
CA GLU A 214 10.77 42.01 -19.99
C GLU A 214 11.17 41.41 -21.35
N TRP A 215 10.73 42.06 -22.41
CA TRP A 215 11.17 41.74 -23.75
C TRP A 215 12.65 42.08 -23.91
N THR A 216 13.40 41.22 -24.61
CA THR A 216 14.76 41.54 -25.05
C THR A 216 14.74 42.75 -25.99
N GLU A 217 15.90 43.37 -26.17
CA GLU A 217 16.10 44.31 -27.27
C GLU A 217 15.74 43.66 -28.61
N CYS A 218 15.34 44.51 -29.56
CA CYS A 218 15.03 44.05 -30.91
C CYS A 218 16.29 43.47 -31.55
N SER A 219 16.15 42.33 -32.24
CA SER A 219 17.28 41.65 -32.88
C SER A 219 17.99 42.48 -33.97
N VAL A 220 17.40 43.62 -34.37
CA VAL A 220 17.91 44.51 -35.41
C VAL A 220 17.88 45.95 -34.92
N LYS A 221 18.85 46.74 -35.38
CA LYS A 221 18.88 48.20 -35.17
C LYS A 221 18.03 48.96 -36.19
N CYS A 222 17.77 48.37 -37.36
CA CYS A 222 16.94 48.94 -38.41
C CYS A 222 15.98 47.89 -39.00
N GLY A 223 14.84 48.33 -39.51
CA GLY A 223 13.83 47.46 -40.12
C GLY A 223 13.04 46.63 -39.10
N ILE A 224 12.47 45.52 -39.58
CA ILE A 224 11.64 44.61 -38.76
C ILE A 224 12.54 43.47 -38.22
N GLY A 225 12.53 43.28 -36.92
CA GLY A 225 13.22 42.19 -36.23
C GLY A 225 12.30 41.42 -35.29
N VAL A 226 12.92 40.66 -34.39
CA VAL A 226 12.23 39.90 -33.35
C VAL A 226 12.79 40.21 -31.97
N HIS A 227 11.91 40.23 -30.99
CA HIS A 227 12.29 40.23 -29.57
C HIS A 227 11.69 39.01 -28.88
N LYS A 228 12.30 38.61 -27.77
CA LYS A 228 11.91 37.43 -27.00
C LYS A 228 11.62 37.82 -25.57
N ARG A 229 10.72 37.09 -24.92
CA ARG A 229 10.57 37.13 -23.47
C ARG A 229 10.46 35.71 -22.93
N PHE A 230 10.83 35.55 -21.68
CA PHE A 230 11.00 34.26 -21.04
C PHE A 230 10.13 34.18 -19.79
N ARG A 231 9.68 32.98 -19.45
CA ARG A 231 9.04 32.69 -18.16
C ARG A 231 9.56 31.36 -17.67
N ASN A 232 9.62 31.18 -16.37
CA ASN A 232 9.99 29.90 -15.76
C ASN A 232 8.75 29.23 -15.18
N CYS A 233 8.79 27.90 -15.10
CA CYS A 233 7.76 27.15 -14.39
C CYS A 233 8.21 26.96 -12.93
N SER A 234 7.27 26.97 -11.98
CA SER A 234 7.57 26.67 -10.57
C SER A 234 8.23 25.30 -10.38
N LEU A 235 8.02 24.35 -11.30
CA LEU A 235 8.74 23.08 -11.41
C LEU A 235 9.29 22.91 -12.84
N PRO A 236 10.59 22.66 -13.03
CA PRO A 236 11.19 22.55 -14.35
C PRO A 236 10.44 21.58 -15.27
N ASN A 237 10.15 22.00 -16.51
CA ASN A 237 9.54 21.19 -17.58
C ASN A 237 8.17 20.56 -17.28
N ARG A 238 7.45 21.03 -16.26
CA ARG A 238 6.15 20.46 -15.87
C ARG A 238 4.95 21.31 -16.30
N CYS A 239 5.12 22.62 -16.52
CA CYS A 239 4.04 23.50 -16.97
C CYS A 239 3.71 23.27 -18.45
N ILE A 240 2.42 23.32 -18.79
CA ILE A 240 1.93 23.22 -20.17
C ILE A 240 2.15 24.58 -20.88
N GLY A 241 2.78 24.53 -22.06
CA GLY A 241 3.06 25.69 -22.92
C GLY A 241 4.55 26.04 -23.02
N SER A 242 4.89 26.98 -23.91
CA SER A 242 6.28 27.38 -24.13
C SER A 242 6.81 28.28 -23.00
N TYR A 243 8.08 28.11 -22.63
CA TYR A 243 8.83 28.99 -21.72
C TYR A 243 9.36 30.25 -22.42
N VAL A 244 9.32 30.27 -23.76
CA VAL A 244 9.74 31.40 -24.61
C VAL A 244 8.56 31.90 -25.42
N GLN A 245 8.41 33.22 -25.49
CA GLN A 245 7.55 33.89 -26.44
C GLN A 245 8.38 34.79 -27.36
N VAL A 246 8.07 34.77 -28.65
CA VAL A 246 8.71 35.59 -29.68
C VAL A 246 7.66 36.49 -30.32
N SER A 247 7.98 37.76 -30.50
CA SER A 247 7.12 38.73 -31.18
C SER A 247 7.92 39.59 -32.17
N LYS A 248 7.21 40.27 -33.07
CA LYS A 248 7.81 41.23 -34.01
C LYS A 248 8.16 42.51 -33.26
N CYS A 249 9.28 43.13 -33.65
CA CYS A 249 9.68 44.45 -33.17
C CYS A 249 10.21 45.26 -34.36
N GLN A 250 10.24 46.58 -34.19
CA GLN A 250 10.93 47.49 -35.11
C GLN A 250 12.23 47.94 -34.47
N GLY A 251 13.31 47.91 -35.26
CA GLY A 251 14.55 48.56 -34.87
C GLY A 251 14.35 50.07 -34.72
N HIS A 252 15.32 50.74 -34.12
CA HIS A 252 15.29 52.20 -33.92
C HIS A 252 15.13 52.98 -35.24
N VAL A 253 15.55 52.40 -36.37
CA VAL A 253 15.42 53.00 -37.71
C VAL A 253 14.47 52.15 -38.56
N LEU A 254 13.50 52.76 -39.25
CA LEU A 254 12.50 52.04 -40.06
C LEU A 254 13.08 51.41 -41.35
N PHE A 255 14.11 52.04 -41.91
CA PHE A 255 14.74 51.61 -43.16
C PHE A 255 16.22 51.32 -42.92
N CYS A 256 16.67 50.16 -43.37
CA CYS A 256 18.10 49.88 -43.46
C CYS A 256 18.58 50.45 -44.80
N GLU A 257 19.31 51.56 -44.78
CA GLU A 257 20.00 52.04 -45.97
C GLU A 257 21.15 51.07 -46.28
N ASN A 258 21.20 50.60 -47.53
CA ASN A 258 22.32 49.81 -48.02
C ASN A 258 23.48 50.77 -48.27
N GLU A 259 24.24 51.09 -47.24
CA GLU A 259 25.59 51.63 -47.43
C GLU A 259 26.60 50.59 -46.96
N GLU A 260 27.40 50.17 -47.94
CA GLU A 260 28.64 49.42 -47.90
C GLU A 260 28.93 48.58 -46.65
N ILE A 261 28.98 47.26 -46.88
CA ILE A 261 29.47 46.23 -45.96
C ILE A 261 30.86 46.65 -45.46
N ASN A 262 30.94 47.14 -44.23
CA ASN A 262 32.18 47.14 -43.47
C ASN A 262 32.19 45.88 -42.60
N GLU A 263 33.20 45.05 -42.80
CA GLU A 263 33.29 43.64 -42.41
C GLU A 263 33.49 43.40 -40.89
N PHE A 264 32.92 44.25 -40.03
CA PHE A 264 33.16 44.17 -38.57
C PHE A 264 31.91 44.36 -37.70
N ILE A 265 30.72 43.99 -38.20
CA ILE A 265 29.53 43.86 -37.36
C ILE A 265 28.92 42.47 -37.57
N GLN A 266 29.30 41.54 -36.70
CA GLN A 266 28.57 40.29 -36.53
C GLN A 266 27.13 40.59 -36.09
N SER A 267 26.18 39.91 -36.74
CA SER A 267 24.76 39.81 -36.40
C SER A 267 23.87 41.01 -36.78
N GLY A 268 23.46 41.03 -38.04
CA GLY A 268 22.36 41.84 -38.55
C GLY A 268 21.91 41.28 -39.90
N SER A 269 21.15 40.19 -39.88
CA SER A 269 20.76 39.46 -41.08
C SER A 269 19.95 40.35 -42.04
N LYS A 270 20.48 40.43 -43.27
CA LYS A 270 19.82 40.56 -44.57
C LYS A 270 18.29 40.51 -44.48
N ILE A 271 17.62 41.56 -44.98
CA ILE A 271 16.19 41.53 -45.30
C ILE A 271 15.94 40.25 -46.11
N ILE A 272 15.16 39.33 -45.57
CA ILE A 272 14.69 38.15 -46.30
C ILE A 272 13.70 38.65 -47.35
N LYS A 273 14.22 39.12 -48.49
CA LYS A 273 13.43 39.28 -49.71
C LYS A 273 13.21 37.87 -50.26
N SER A 274 12.00 37.36 -50.03
CA SER A 274 11.47 36.07 -50.49
C SER A 274 12.10 34.81 -49.87
N TRP A 275 11.42 34.23 -48.89
CA TRP A 275 11.23 32.78 -48.92
C TRP A 275 10.30 32.50 -50.09
N GLN A 276 10.75 31.75 -51.10
CA GLN A 276 9.89 31.28 -52.18
C GLN A 276 8.78 30.42 -51.58
N GLY A 277 7.59 31.01 -51.39
CA GLY A 277 6.36 30.30 -51.05
C GLY A 277 5.37 31.02 -50.12
N THR A 278 5.75 32.07 -49.38
CA THR A 278 4.79 32.80 -48.52
C THR A 278 4.96 34.31 -48.67
N GLN A 279 3.97 34.94 -49.32
CA GLN A 279 3.79 36.39 -49.28
C GLN A 279 3.13 36.74 -47.95
N TRP A 280 3.77 37.62 -47.18
CA TRP A 280 3.26 38.06 -45.88
C TRP A 280 2.51 39.37 -46.06
N TYR A 281 1.21 39.36 -45.77
CA TYR A 281 0.38 40.56 -45.84
C TYR A 281 0.40 41.30 -44.51
N LEU A 282 0.33 42.64 -44.58
CA LEU A 282 0.46 43.59 -43.46
C LEU A 282 -0.62 43.42 -42.35
N HIS A 283 -1.58 42.50 -42.51
CA HIS A 283 -2.73 42.32 -41.62
C HIS A 283 -2.81 40.93 -40.96
N GLU A 284 -1.78 40.10 -41.10
CA GLU A 284 -1.82 38.76 -40.52
C GLU A 284 -1.09 38.70 -39.17
N ASN A 285 -1.91 38.58 -38.11
CA ASN A 285 -1.51 38.47 -36.71
C ASN A 285 -1.14 37.01 -36.34
N TYR A 286 -0.30 36.36 -37.16
CA TYR A 286 0.21 35.03 -36.79
C TYR A 286 1.29 35.18 -35.71
N THR A 287 1.11 34.47 -34.60
CA THR A 287 2.23 34.23 -33.68
C THR A 287 3.24 33.34 -34.41
N LEU A 288 4.53 33.68 -34.37
CA LEU A 288 5.56 33.01 -35.19
C LEU A 288 5.63 31.48 -34.98
N ASN A 289 5.13 30.98 -33.84
CA ASN A 289 5.00 29.55 -33.55
C ASN A 289 4.21 28.80 -34.64
N GLU A 290 3.15 29.37 -35.21
CA GLU A 290 2.36 28.70 -36.26
C GLU A 290 3.15 28.52 -37.56
N THR A 291 4.17 29.34 -37.79
CA THR A 291 4.98 29.29 -39.02
C THR A 291 6.20 28.39 -38.94
N TYR A 292 6.73 28.17 -37.72
CA TYR A 292 7.79 27.20 -37.47
C TYR A 292 7.31 25.75 -37.70
N TYR A 293 6.05 25.45 -37.36
CA TYR A 293 5.45 24.14 -37.65
C TYR A 293 5.25 23.89 -39.15
N LYS A 294 4.93 24.94 -39.94
CA LYS A 294 4.79 24.82 -41.40
C LYS A 294 6.13 24.69 -42.12
N SER A 295 7.22 25.32 -41.66
CA SER A 295 8.52 25.18 -42.32
C SER A 295 9.13 23.80 -42.15
N ASN A 296 8.90 23.14 -41.01
CA ASN A 296 9.46 21.82 -40.74
C ASN A 296 8.86 20.72 -41.63
N SER A 297 7.58 20.83 -42.03
CA SER A 297 6.96 19.85 -42.94
C SER A 297 7.52 19.91 -44.37
N TYR A 298 7.94 21.09 -44.83
CA TYR A 298 8.52 21.27 -46.18
C TYR A 298 10.02 20.89 -46.24
N ILE A 299 10.78 21.07 -45.16
CA ILE A 299 12.20 20.68 -45.10
C ILE A 299 12.35 19.15 -45.09
N THR A 300 11.47 18.43 -44.39
CA THR A 300 11.45 16.96 -44.41
C THR A 300 11.15 16.38 -45.79
N GLN A 301 10.33 17.06 -46.59
CA GLN A 301 10.00 16.61 -47.96
C GLN A 301 11.16 16.79 -48.94
N LYS A 302 12.03 17.80 -48.73
CA LYS A 302 13.15 18.08 -49.62
C LYS A 302 14.39 17.23 -49.32
N MET A 303 14.57 16.76 -48.08
CA MET A 303 15.64 15.80 -47.74
C MET A 303 15.34 14.37 -48.24
N PHE A 304 14.08 14.00 -48.46
CA PHE A 304 13.71 12.65 -48.91
C PHE A 304 13.91 12.38 -50.41
N ASN A 305 14.04 13.43 -51.23
CA ASN A 305 14.22 13.31 -52.69
C ASN A 305 15.67 13.16 -53.15
N SER A 306 16.64 12.98 -52.23
CA SER A 306 18.07 12.90 -52.57
C SER A 306 18.73 11.53 -52.31
N THR A 307 17.99 10.49 -51.94
CA THR A 307 18.57 9.15 -51.72
C THR A 307 17.80 8.10 -52.49
N HIS A 308 18.11 7.98 -53.77
CA HIS A 308 17.87 6.75 -54.53
C HIS A 308 18.84 5.67 -54.04
N LEU A 309 18.35 4.71 -53.26
CA LEU A 309 18.87 3.34 -53.27
C LEU A 309 17.78 2.37 -52.79
N HIS A 310 17.36 1.54 -53.74
CA HIS A 310 16.36 0.48 -53.58
C HIS A 310 16.77 -0.56 -52.53
N THR A 311 15.87 -0.87 -51.59
CA THR A 311 15.43 -2.22 -51.19
C THR A 311 14.22 -2.09 -50.26
N PRO A 312 13.09 -2.78 -50.49
CA PRO A 312 11.90 -2.61 -49.66
C PRO A 312 11.99 -3.49 -48.41
N ASN A 313 12.53 -2.93 -47.32
CA ASN A 313 12.37 -3.53 -46.00
C ASN A 313 11.01 -3.10 -45.43
N ILE A 314 10.21 -4.07 -44.97
CA ILE A 314 8.88 -3.92 -44.34
C ILE A 314 8.86 -2.85 -43.24
N ILE A 315 10.00 -2.61 -42.60
CA ILE A 315 10.22 -1.59 -41.56
C ILE A 315 10.09 -0.16 -42.12
N SER A 316 10.52 0.09 -43.36
CA SER A 316 10.43 1.40 -44.02
C SER A 316 8.97 1.78 -44.32
N SER A 317 8.16 0.80 -44.71
CA SER A 317 6.73 1.01 -44.99
C SER A 317 5.95 1.31 -43.72
N ILE A 318 6.32 0.75 -42.57
CA ILE A 318 5.67 1.06 -41.28
C ILE A 318 6.02 2.48 -40.83
N LEU A 319 7.26 2.94 -41.05
CA LEU A 319 7.68 4.30 -40.72
C LEU A 319 7.03 5.38 -41.61
N GLU A 320 6.76 5.08 -42.88
CA GLU A 320 6.02 5.99 -43.78
C GLU A 320 4.57 6.20 -43.33
N TRP A 321 3.89 5.16 -42.84
CA TRP A 321 2.51 5.27 -42.35
C TRP A 321 2.37 5.97 -41.00
N ILE A 322 3.38 5.89 -40.13
CA ILE A 322 3.42 6.64 -38.86
C ILE A 322 3.44 8.16 -39.13
N ILE A 323 4.08 8.60 -40.21
CA ILE A 323 4.19 10.02 -40.58
C ILE A 323 2.92 10.52 -41.29
N ILE A 324 2.27 9.69 -42.11
CA ILE A 324 1.03 10.05 -42.83
C ILE A 324 -0.17 10.19 -41.88
N LEU A 325 -0.18 9.46 -40.75
CA LEU A 325 -1.33 9.47 -39.82
C LEU A 325 -1.40 10.68 -38.86
N GLN A 326 -0.52 11.69 -38.96
CA GLN A 326 -0.50 12.85 -38.06
C GLN A 326 -0.79 12.46 -36.59
N PHE A 327 0.10 11.66 -35.97
CA PHE A 327 0.07 11.44 -34.52
C PHE A 327 0.43 12.74 -33.80
N ASN A 328 -0.56 13.62 -33.70
CA ASN A 328 -0.55 14.79 -32.86
C ASN A 328 -0.55 14.33 -31.40
N TYR A 329 0.43 14.83 -30.68
CA TYR A 329 0.85 14.42 -29.36
C TYR A 329 -0.20 14.73 -28.29
N GLN A 330 -1.26 13.91 -28.11
CA GLN A 330 -2.19 13.96 -26.96
C GLN A 330 -2.91 12.62 -26.65
N TRP A 331 -2.32 11.45 -26.95
CA TRP A 331 -2.95 10.18 -26.58
C TRP A 331 -2.51 9.76 -25.18
N THR A 332 -3.47 9.48 -24.30
CA THR A 332 -3.21 8.91 -22.98
C THR A 332 -2.74 7.46 -23.12
N ILE A 333 -1.98 6.96 -22.13
CA ILE A 333 -1.48 5.56 -22.12
C ILE A 333 -2.62 4.56 -22.31
N ASN A 334 -3.81 4.85 -21.78
CA ASN A 334 -5.00 4.01 -21.93
C ASN A 334 -5.47 3.92 -23.38
N GLU A 335 -5.44 5.02 -24.13
CA GLU A 335 -5.86 5.04 -25.54
C GLU A 335 -4.85 4.29 -26.43
N LEU A 336 -3.55 4.36 -26.11
CA LEU A 336 -2.51 3.58 -26.77
C LEU A 336 -2.67 2.08 -26.51
N ILE A 337 -3.02 1.68 -25.28
CA ILE A 337 -3.30 0.27 -24.94
C ILE A 337 -4.55 -0.22 -25.67
N ILE A 338 -5.60 0.59 -25.78
CA ILE A 338 -6.81 0.24 -26.53
C ILE A 338 -6.48 0.05 -28.02
N LEU A 339 -5.71 0.96 -28.62
CA LEU A 339 -5.29 0.83 -30.01
C LEU A 339 -4.44 -0.42 -30.24
N TYR A 340 -3.48 -0.69 -29.34
CA TYR A 340 -2.64 -1.89 -29.41
C TYR A 340 -3.48 -3.17 -29.29
N THR A 341 -4.43 -3.24 -28.36
CA THR A 341 -5.29 -4.42 -28.19
C THR A 341 -6.19 -4.65 -29.41
N ILE A 342 -6.72 -3.59 -30.03
CA ILE A 342 -7.50 -3.70 -31.28
C ILE A 342 -6.64 -4.23 -32.43
N ILE A 343 -5.42 -3.71 -32.59
CA ILE A 343 -4.48 -4.16 -33.63
C ILE A 343 -4.11 -5.64 -33.42
N MET A 344 -3.80 -6.03 -32.19
CA MET A 344 -3.50 -7.42 -31.86
C MET A 344 -4.71 -8.33 -32.09
N MET A 345 -5.93 -7.89 -31.77
CA MET A 345 -7.13 -8.67 -32.12
C MET A 345 -7.27 -8.85 -33.63
N ILE A 346 -7.11 -7.80 -34.43
CA ILE A 346 -7.29 -7.88 -35.89
C ILE A 346 -6.23 -8.79 -36.52
N LEU A 347 -4.99 -8.76 -36.03
CA LEU A 347 -3.91 -9.57 -36.59
C LEU A 347 -3.97 -11.04 -36.17
N PHE A 348 -4.27 -11.32 -34.89
CA PHE A 348 -4.14 -12.66 -34.34
C PHE A 348 -5.44 -13.47 -34.37
N THR A 349 -6.62 -12.84 -34.39
CA THR A 349 -7.90 -13.58 -34.51
C THR A 349 -8.04 -14.38 -35.82
N PRO A 350 -7.70 -13.88 -37.03
CA PRO A 350 -7.78 -14.69 -38.24
C PRO A 350 -6.78 -15.84 -38.22
N ILE A 351 -5.57 -15.64 -37.66
CA ILE A 351 -4.56 -16.69 -37.52
C ILE A 351 -5.07 -17.82 -36.62
N TYR A 352 -5.71 -17.47 -35.49
CA TYR A 352 -6.26 -18.44 -34.56
C TYR A 352 -7.41 -19.24 -35.18
N LEU A 353 -8.28 -18.60 -35.96
CA LEU A 353 -9.36 -19.26 -36.69
C LEU A 353 -8.82 -20.22 -37.76
N ILE A 354 -7.78 -19.82 -38.50
CA ILE A 354 -7.13 -20.69 -39.48
C ILE A 354 -6.51 -21.92 -38.79
N MET A 355 -5.76 -21.72 -37.70
CA MET A 355 -5.19 -22.83 -36.92
C MET A 355 -6.26 -23.79 -36.39
N PHE A 356 -7.37 -23.25 -35.88
CA PHE A 356 -8.49 -24.04 -35.40
C PHE A 356 -9.13 -24.88 -36.52
N CYS A 357 -9.33 -24.29 -37.70
CA CYS A 357 -9.82 -25.01 -38.89
C CYS A 357 -8.87 -26.13 -39.32
N PHE A 358 -7.55 -25.89 -39.30
CA PHE A 358 -6.54 -26.92 -39.60
C PHE A 358 -6.59 -28.08 -38.61
N ILE A 359 -6.71 -27.80 -37.30
CA ILE A 359 -6.81 -28.85 -36.27
C ILE A 359 -8.07 -29.69 -36.48
N LYS A 360 -9.22 -29.04 -36.76
CA LYS A 360 -10.49 -29.73 -37.06
C LYS A 360 -10.39 -30.58 -38.34
N LEU A 361 -9.69 -30.10 -39.36
CA LEU A 361 -9.47 -30.85 -40.60
C LEU A 361 -8.59 -32.09 -40.35
N ILE A 362 -7.52 -31.95 -39.56
CA ILE A 362 -6.65 -33.08 -39.17
C ILE A 362 -7.44 -34.11 -38.36
N GLN A 363 -8.24 -33.68 -37.39
CA GLN A 363 -9.12 -34.57 -36.61
C GLN A 363 -10.11 -35.32 -37.52
N TYR A 364 -10.70 -34.63 -38.50
CA TYR A 364 -11.61 -35.26 -39.46
C TYR A 364 -10.90 -36.29 -40.35
N ILE A 365 -9.69 -35.98 -40.85
CA ILE A 365 -8.90 -36.91 -41.66
C ILE A 365 -8.50 -38.16 -40.85
N LEU A 366 -8.06 -37.98 -39.60
CA LEU A 366 -7.72 -39.09 -38.70
C LEU A 366 -8.95 -39.96 -38.40
N TYR A 367 -10.09 -39.35 -38.10
CA TYR A 367 -11.35 -40.06 -37.86
C TYR A 367 -11.80 -40.86 -39.09
N ARG A 368 -11.69 -40.29 -40.29
CA ARG A 368 -12.02 -40.96 -41.55
C ARG A 368 -11.07 -42.12 -41.86
N ASN A 369 -9.76 -41.96 -41.66
CA ASN A 369 -8.77 -43.02 -41.89
C ASN A 369 -8.92 -44.20 -40.92
N ILE A 370 -9.40 -43.97 -39.70
CA ILE A 370 -9.71 -45.04 -38.74
C ILE A 370 -10.95 -45.82 -39.19
N HIS A 371 -11.96 -45.16 -39.77
CA HIS A 371 -13.19 -45.82 -40.23
C HIS A 371 -13.10 -46.52 -41.59
N VAL A 372 -12.09 -46.22 -42.42
CA VAL A 372 -11.86 -46.90 -43.72
C VAL A 372 -10.97 -48.15 -43.58
N ASN A 373 -10.28 -48.31 -42.44
CA ASN A 373 -9.42 -49.47 -42.13
C ASN A 373 -10.05 -50.47 -41.14
N MET A 374 -11.35 -50.33 -40.85
CA MET A 374 -12.21 -51.34 -40.24
C MET A 374 -13.23 -51.78 -41.29
#